data_AF-A0A969H9A1-F1
#
_entry.id   AF-A0A969H9A1-F1
#
_cell.length_a   1.000
_cell.length_b   1.000
_cell.length_c   1.000
_cell.angle_alpha   90.00
_cell.angle_beta   90.00
_cell.angle_gamma   90.00
#
_symmetry.space_group_name_H-M   'P 1'
#
loop_
_entity.id
_entity.type
_entity.pdbx_description
1 polymer ?
#
loop_
_entity_poly.entity_id
_entity_poly.type
_entity_poly.pdbx_seq_one_letter_code
_entity_poly.pdbx_strand_id
1 'polypeptide(L)'
;MIEVKLTIVAPNDLHYVLVEDPFPAGAEGVDSSLATTSLAAQSPEAGLSKVEDGDKYGFGWQYFSHSELRDEKAVLFASYLPKGTYEYIYTLRASIPGEYRVIPTHAEQMYFPEVFGRSDGGVFEITE
;
A
#
# COMPACT_ATOMS: atom_id res chain seq x y z
N MET A 1 -12.68 11.00 -2.32
CA MET A 1 -11.99 9.80 -1.79
C MET A 1 -11.45 9.04 -2.97
N ILE A 2 -10.25 8.50 -2.86
CA ILE A 2 -9.48 7.93 -3.96
C ILE A 2 -8.96 6.58 -3.47
N GLU A 3 -9.24 5.53 -4.22
CA GLU A 3 -8.71 4.20 -3.93
C GLU A 3 -7.34 4.07 -4.60
N VAL A 4 -6.33 3.72 -3.81
CA VAL A 4 -4.98 3.45 -4.31
C VAL A 4 -4.77 1.95 -4.27
N LYS A 5 -4.33 1.41 -5.41
CA LYS A 5 -3.94 0.00 -5.55
C LYS A 5 -2.45 -0.09 -5.79
N LEU A 6 -1.74 -0.59 -4.79
CA LEU A 6 -0.32 -0.85 -4.87
C LEU A 6 -0.09 -2.32 -5.26
N THR A 7 0.61 -2.56 -6.37
CA THR A 7 0.95 -3.91 -6.84
C THR A 7 2.44 -4.19 -6.61
N ILE A 8 2.74 -5.20 -5.82
CA ILE A 8 4.10 -5.63 -5.47
C ILE A 8 4.37 -6.95 -6.17
N VAL A 9 5.42 -7.00 -7.00
CA VAL A 9 5.83 -8.20 -7.73
C VAL A 9 7.15 -8.70 -7.14
N ALA A 10 7.12 -9.84 -6.47
CA ALA A 10 8.29 -10.51 -5.90
C ALA A 10 8.70 -11.68 -6.82
N PRO A 11 9.76 -11.54 -7.65
CA PRO A 11 10.19 -12.61 -8.55
C PRO A 11 10.82 -13.80 -7.80
N ASN A 12 11.34 -13.57 -6.61
CA ASN A 12 11.94 -14.57 -5.71
C ASN A 12 11.34 -14.42 -4.31
N ASP A 13 11.60 -15.39 -3.43
CA ASP A 13 11.26 -15.28 -2.02
C ASP A 13 12.14 -14.18 -1.37
N LEU A 14 11.50 -13.26 -0.63
CA LEU A 14 12.14 -12.10 -0.01
C LEU A 14 11.97 -12.14 1.51
N HIS A 15 12.93 -11.56 2.23
CA HIS A 15 12.95 -11.49 3.69
C HIS A 15 13.06 -10.04 4.16
N TYR A 16 12.34 -9.72 5.24
CA TYR A 16 12.34 -8.38 5.86
C TYR A 16 12.12 -7.26 4.82
N VAL A 17 11.05 -7.39 4.04
CA VAL A 17 10.68 -6.41 3.01
C VAL A 17 10.01 -5.23 3.67
N LEU A 18 10.52 -4.04 3.36
CA LEU A 18 9.92 -2.75 3.69
C LEU A 18 9.41 -2.11 2.40
N VAL A 19 8.17 -1.67 2.39
CA VAL A 19 7.56 -0.92 1.30
C VAL A 19 7.11 0.42 1.85
N GLU A 20 7.58 1.49 1.23
CA GLU A 20 7.19 2.87 1.54
C GLU A 20 6.48 3.48 0.34
N ASP A 21 5.26 3.95 0.57
CA ASP A 21 4.44 4.62 -0.45
C ASP A 21 4.10 6.06 0.00
N PRO A 22 4.88 7.07 -0.44
CA PRO A 22 4.66 8.46 -0.05
C PRO A 22 3.38 9.04 -0.64
N PHE A 23 2.62 9.77 0.17
CA PHE A 23 1.40 10.43 -0.27
C PHE A 23 1.69 11.77 -0.95
N PRO A 24 0.87 12.20 -1.93
CA PRO A 24 0.91 13.58 -2.40
C PRO A 24 0.59 14.53 -1.25
N ALA A 25 1.25 15.68 -1.18
CA ALA A 25 1.11 16.62 -0.05
C ALA A 25 -0.33 17.18 0.15
N GLY A 26 -1.20 17.10 -0.86
CA GLY A 26 -2.62 17.48 -0.74
C GLY A 26 -3.56 16.33 -0.37
N ALA A 27 -3.03 15.13 -0.13
CA ALA A 27 -3.79 13.94 0.22
C ALA A 27 -3.36 13.36 1.57
N GLU A 28 -4.31 12.73 2.25
CA GLU A 28 -4.13 12.12 3.56
C GLU A 28 -4.63 10.67 3.54
N GLY A 29 -3.91 9.77 4.22
CA GLY A 29 -4.33 8.39 4.41
C GLY A 29 -5.57 8.30 5.29
N VAL A 30 -6.64 7.68 4.79
CA VAL A 30 -7.82 7.39 5.61
C VAL A 30 -7.64 6.01 6.20
N ASP A 31 -7.31 5.96 7.49
CA ASP A 31 -7.29 4.72 8.24
C ASP A 31 -8.72 4.28 8.60
N SER A 32 -9.22 3.26 7.91
CA SER A 32 -10.54 2.67 8.15
C SER A 32 -10.59 1.77 9.40
N SER A 33 -9.46 1.49 10.05
CA SER A 33 -9.39 0.71 11.29
C SER A 33 -9.73 1.54 12.55
N LEU A 34 -9.78 2.87 12.44
CA LEU A 34 -10.18 3.77 13.53
C LEU A 34 -11.71 3.74 13.71
N ALA A 35 -12.13 3.18 14.85
CA ALA A 35 -13.48 2.73 15.21
C ALA A 35 -14.62 3.79 15.32
N THR A 36 -14.72 4.77 14.42
CA THR A 36 -15.81 5.78 14.45
C THR A 36 -16.51 6.06 13.13
N THR A 37 -16.19 5.40 12.01
CA THR A 37 -16.94 5.58 10.75
C THR A 37 -17.72 4.33 10.37
N SER A 38 -19.01 4.34 10.74
CA SER A 38 -20.15 3.59 10.20
C SER A 38 -20.05 2.05 10.02
N LEU A 39 -20.88 1.36 10.82
CA LEU A 39 -21.28 -0.06 10.80
C LEU A 39 -21.94 -0.56 9.47
N ALA A 40 -21.61 0.02 8.32
CA ALA A 40 -22.18 -0.33 7.01
C ALA A 40 -21.16 -0.92 6.01
N ALA A 41 -19.87 -0.98 6.35
CA ALA A 41 -18.85 -1.62 5.52
C ALA A 41 -18.38 -2.91 6.19
N GLN A 42 -19.08 -4.01 5.94
CA GLN A 42 -18.54 -5.35 6.22
C GLN A 42 -17.38 -5.60 5.24
N SER A 43 -16.15 -5.31 5.69
CA SER A 43 -14.83 -5.44 5.02
C SER A 43 -14.59 -4.47 3.83
N PRO A 44 -13.40 -3.83 3.70
CA PRO A 44 -12.09 -4.35 4.07
C PRO A 44 -11.29 -3.42 5.04
N GLU A 45 -10.75 -4.00 6.11
CA GLU A 45 -9.48 -3.54 6.67
C GLU A 45 -8.45 -3.52 5.53
N ALA A 46 -7.52 -2.56 5.48
CA ALA A 46 -6.54 -2.42 4.39
C ALA A 46 -6.06 -3.78 3.86
N GLY A 47 -6.59 -4.16 2.70
CA GLY A 47 -6.73 -5.56 2.33
C GLY A 47 -5.56 -5.99 1.47
N LEU A 48 -4.73 -6.90 1.99
CA LEU A 48 -3.69 -7.56 1.22
C LEU A 48 -4.27 -8.81 0.58
N SER A 49 -4.24 -8.86 -0.75
CA SER A 49 -4.60 -10.06 -1.49
C SER A 49 -3.46 -10.48 -2.39
N LYS A 50 -3.07 -11.76 -2.31
CA LYS A 50 -2.16 -12.35 -3.28
C LYS A 50 -2.95 -12.60 -4.56
N VAL A 51 -2.54 -12.01 -5.67
CA VAL A 51 -3.19 -12.18 -6.97
C VAL A 51 -2.70 -13.48 -7.57
N GLU A 52 -3.27 -14.60 -7.13
CA GLU A 52 -3.12 -15.90 -7.81
C GLU A 52 -4.35 -16.18 -8.69
N ASP A 53 -4.08 -16.75 -9.87
CA ASP A 53 -5.06 -17.11 -10.90
C ASP A 53 -6.02 -18.19 -10.37
N GLY A 54 -7.16 -17.78 -9.78
CA GLY A 54 -8.28 -18.69 -9.50
C GLY A 54 -9.04 -18.45 -8.21
N ASP A 55 -8.39 -18.05 -7.12
CA ASP A 55 -9.00 -18.08 -5.78
C ASP A 55 -9.12 -16.71 -5.14
N LYS A 56 -10.21 -16.00 -5.50
CA LYS A 56 -10.62 -14.70 -4.92
C LYS A 56 -11.08 -14.79 -3.45
N TYR A 57 -10.84 -15.90 -2.78
CA TYR A 57 -11.27 -16.20 -1.40
C TYR A 57 -10.19 -16.91 -0.56
N GLY A 58 -8.92 -16.84 -0.95
CA GLY A 58 -7.82 -17.33 -0.13
C GLY A 58 -7.55 -16.38 1.04
N PHE A 59 -7.58 -16.88 2.27
CA PHE A 59 -7.18 -16.20 3.52
C PHE A 59 -5.83 -15.44 3.34
N GLY A 60 -5.89 -14.17 2.92
CA GLY A 60 -4.74 -13.31 2.59
C GLY A 60 -4.07 -12.63 3.80
N TRP A 61 -4.40 -13.04 5.01
CA TRP A 61 -4.19 -12.28 6.24
C TRP A 61 -2.76 -12.26 6.82
N GLN A 62 -1.70 -12.68 6.10
CA GLN A 62 -0.47 -13.01 6.84
C GLN A 62 0.88 -12.91 6.11
N TYR A 63 1.03 -12.05 5.10
CA TYR A 63 2.37 -11.80 4.54
C TYR A 63 3.04 -10.54 5.10
N PHE A 64 2.30 -9.43 5.21
CA PHE A 64 2.79 -8.26 5.90
C PHE A 64 2.48 -8.37 7.39
N SER A 65 3.55 -8.39 8.19
CA SER A 65 3.47 -8.48 9.64
C SER A 65 2.99 -7.16 10.27
N HIS A 66 3.14 -6.04 9.56
CA HIS A 66 2.78 -4.71 10.04
C HIS A 66 2.45 -3.78 8.87
N SER A 67 1.38 -3.00 9.00
CA SER A 67 1.05 -1.90 8.08
C SER A 67 0.75 -0.64 8.87
N GLU A 68 1.43 0.45 8.55
CA GLU A 68 1.21 1.76 9.15
C GLU A 68 0.78 2.75 8.07
N LEU A 69 -0.41 3.33 8.22
CA LEU A 69 -0.81 4.52 7.48
C LEU A 69 -0.38 5.73 8.29
N ARG A 70 0.68 6.39 7.85
CA ARG A 70 1.17 7.65 8.43
C ARG A 70 0.62 8.82 7.63
N ASP A 71 0.66 10.02 8.20
CA ASP A 71 0.17 11.25 7.56
C ASP A 71 0.80 11.49 6.17
N GLU A 72 2.09 11.16 6.03
CA GLU A 72 2.89 11.44 4.83
C GLU A 72 3.11 10.22 3.91
N LYS A 73 2.83 8.99 4.38
CA LYS A 73 3.11 7.75 3.64
C LYS A 73 2.43 6.51 4.22
N ALA A 74 2.20 5.51 3.38
CA ALA A 74 1.93 4.15 3.82
C ALA A 74 3.25 3.38 3.98
N VAL A 75 3.40 2.64 5.07
CA VAL A 75 4.55 1.78 5.32
C VAL A 75 4.06 0.35 5.53
N LEU A 76 4.55 -0.57 4.72
CA LEU A 76 4.24 -1.99 4.82
C LEU A 76 5.51 -2.76 5.17
N PHE A 77 5.44 -3.63 6.16
CA PHE A 77 6.55 -4.48 6.55
C PHE A 77 6.16 -5.97 6.54
N ALA A 78 6.95 -6.78 5.83
CA ALA A 78 6.81 -8.22 5.76
C ALA A 78 8.09 -8.91 6.21
N SER A 79 8.02 -9.73 7.26
CA SER A 79 9.18 -10.53 7.70
C SER A 79 9.58 -11.57 6.65
N TYR A 80 8.60 -12.10 5.92
CA TYR A 80 8.80 -13.07 4.84
C TYR A 80 7.73 -12.88 3.77
N LEU A 81 8.16 -12.71 2.52
CA LEU A 81 7.29 -12.54 1.37
C LEU A 81 7.68 -13.57 0.30
N PRO A 82 6.91 -14.66 0.13
CA PRO A 82 7.22 -15.63 -0.91
C PRO A 82 7.08 -15.01 -2.31
N LYS A 83 7.67 -15.66 -3.31
CA LYS A 83 7.52 -15.23 -4.71
C LYS A 83 6.04 -15.17 -5.10
N GLY A 84 5.66 -14.10 -5.78
CA GLY A 84 4.28 -13.86 -6.18
C GLY A 84 3.96 -12.40 -6.42
N THR A 85 2.71 -12.13 -6.76
CA THR A 85 2.16 -10.78 -6.93
C THR A 85 1.18 -10.50 -5.81
N TYR A 86 1.35 -9.35 -5.17
CA TYR A 86 0.52 -8.89 -4.06
C TYR A 86 -0.13 -7.57 -4.42
N GLU A 87 -1.39 -7.41 -4.06
CA GLU A 87 -2.09 -6.13 -4.15
C GLU A 87 -2.44 -5.63 -2.75
N TYR A 88 -2.09 -4.38 -2.47
CA TYR A 88 -2.47 -3.64 -1.28
C TYR A 88 -3.38 -2.49 -1.69
N ILE A 89 -4.61 -2.50 -1.16
CA ILE A 89 -5.59 -1.45 -1.44
C ILE A 89 -5.81 -0.62 -0.20
N TYR A 90 -5.66 0.70 -0.34
CA TYR A 90 -5.93 1.67 0.72
C TYR A 90 -6.64 2.91 0.16
N THR A 91 -7.28 3.68 1.04
CA THR A 91 -8.03 4.88 0.64
C THR A 91 -7.27 6.14 1.02
N LEU A 92 -7.13 7.04 0.04
CA LEU A 92 -6.65 8.41 0.22
C LEU A 92 -7.81 9.41 0.17
N ARG A 93 -7.74 10.42 1.04
CA ARG A 93 -8.59 11.61 0.95
C ARG A 93 -7.77 12.77 0.40
N ALA A 94 -8.10 13.20 -0.81
CA ALA A 94 -7.63 14.45 -1.37
C ALA A 94 -8.39 15.62 -0.72
N SER A 95 -7.67 16.54 -0.06
CA SER A 95 -8.26 17.63 0.74
C SER A 95 -7.91 19.02 0.21
N ILE A 96 -6.73 19.18 -0.41
CA ILE A 96 -6.24 20.49 -0.86
C ILE A 96 -6.10 20.47 -2.39
N PRO A 97 -6.85 21.33 -3.12
CA PRO A 97 -6.71 21.44 -4.58
C PRO A 97 -5.33 21.94 -4.98
N GLY A 98 -4.76 21.35 -6.04
CA GLY A 98 -3.44 21.71 -6.54
C GLY A 98 -2.76 20.59 -7.32
N GLU A 99 -1.65 20.93 -7.98
CA GLU A 99 -0.76 19.97 -8.64
C GLU A 99 0.36 19.55 -7.69
N TYR A 100 0.44 18.25 -7.41
CA TYR A 100 1.45 17.67 -6.51
C TYR A 100 2.33 16.68 -7.24
N ARG A 101 3.62 16.67 -6.90
CA ARG A 101 4.54 15.63 -7.36
C ARG A 101 4.58 14.52 -6.32
N VAL A 102 4.27 13.31 -6.76
CA VAL A 102 4.27 12.12 -5.92
C VAL A 102 5.63 11.46 -6.01
N ILE A 103 6.24 11.21 -4.86
CA ILE A 103 7.47 10.45 -4.78
C ILE A 103 7.13 9.00 -5.14
N PRO A 104 7.87 8.36 -6.06
CA PRO A 104 7.61 6.97 -6.40
C PRO A 104 7.73 6.06 -5.17
N THR A 105 6.82 5.09 -5.08
CA THR A 105 6.85 4.00 -4.11
C THR A 105 8.19 3.28 -4.18
N HIS A 106 8.75 2.96 -3.03
CA HIS A 106 10.02 2.26 -2.90
C HIS A 106 9.85 1.00 -2.05
N ALA A 107 10.38 -0.12 -2.51
CA ALA A 107 10.34 -1.39 -1.81
C ALA A 107 11.75 -1.96 -1.74
N GLU A 108 12.21 -2.42 -0.58
CA GLU A 108 13.54 -3.00 -0.41
C GLU A 108 13.58 -4.06 0.69
N GLN A 109 14.61 -4.91 0.67
CA GLN A 109 14.94 -5.75 1.82
C GLN A 109 15.80 -4.96 2.81
N MET A 110 15.37 -4.86 4.06
CA MET A 110 16.05 -4.05 5.09
C MET A 110 17.53 -4.43 5.30
N TYR A 111 17.87 -5.70 5.11
CA TYR A 111 19.23 -6.22 5.31
C TYR A 111 20.00 -6.44 4.01
N PHE A 112 19.33 -6.31 2.86
CA PHE A 112 19.92 -6.49 1.53
C PHE A 112 19.42 -5.36 0.61
N PRO A 113 19.88 -4.10 0.83
CA PRO A 113 19.37 -2.92 0.12
C PRO A 113 19.66 -2.95 -1.39
N GLU A 114 20.55 -3.82 -1.86
CA GLU A 114 20.76 -4.10 -3.28
C GLU A 114 19.55 -4.77 -3.95
N VAL A 115 18.65 -5.36 -3.17
CA VAL A 115 17.38 -5.93 -3.64
C VAL A 115 16.28 -4.92 -3.34
N PHE A 116 16.00 -4.10 -4.34
CA PHE A 116 14.94 -3.09 -4.27
C PHE A 116 14.13 -3.04 -5.57
N GLY A 117 12.94 -2.47 -5.46
CA GLY A 117 12.07 -2.11 -6.57
C GLY A 117 11.51 -0.71 -6.35
N ARG A 118 11.24 0.00 -7.43
CA ARG A 118 10.68 1.34 -7.38
C ARG A 118 9.57 1.45 -8.41
N SER A 119 8.45 2.08 -8.05
CA SER A 119 7.39 2.40 -9.00
C SER A 119 7.75 3.66 -9.81
N ASP A 120 6.87 4.03 -10.73
CA ASP A 120 6.99 5.30 -11.43
C ASP A 120 6.55 6.47 -10.54
N GLY A 121 7.25 7.60 -10.69
CA GLY A 121 6.80 8.86 -10.10
C GLY A 121 5.71 9.48 -10.93
N GLY A 122 4.82 10.25 -10.29
CA GLY A 122 3.67 10.85 -10.96
C GLY A 122 3.45 12.31 -10.59
N VAL A 123 2.77 13.02 -11.48
CA VAL A 123 2.09 14.26 -11.14
C VAL A 123 0.65 13.91 -10.80
N PHE A 124 0.19 14.37 -9.65
CA PHE A 124 -1.15 14.13 -9.13
C PHE A 124 -1.88 15.46 -8.98
N GLU A 125 -2.92 15.63 -9.78
CA GLU A 125 -3.75 16.83 -9.76
C GLU A 125 -4.99 16.59 -8.92
N ILE A 126 -5.23 17.45 -7.93
CA ILE A 126 -6.45 17.47 -7.13
C ILE A 126 -7.31 18.62 -7.63
N THR A 127 -8.45 18.29 -8.24
CA THR A 127 -9.48 19.24 -8.65
C THR A 127 -10.57 19.36 -7.59
N GLU A 128 -11.27 20.50 -7.56
CA GLU A 128 -12.44 20.76 -6.69
C GLU A 128 -13.64 19.86 -7.03
#